data_AF-A0AAV7JH51-F1
#
_entry.id   AF-A0AAV7JH51-F1
#
_cell.length_a   1.000
_cell.length_b   1.000
_cell.length_c   1.000
_cell.angle_alpha   90.00
_cell.angle_beta   90.00
_cell.angle_gamma   90.00
#
_symmetry.space_group_name_H-M   'P 1'
#
loop_
_entity.id
_entity.type
_entity.pdbx_description
1 polymer ?
#
loop_
_entity_poly.entity_id
_entity_poly.type
_entity_poly.pdbx_seq_one_letter_code
_entity_poly.pdbx_strand_id
1 'polypeptide(L)'
;MTKATEISRRLAIPERTVYRVLKSISDKKSLTHKNGAGRPQILHKSDRNMIMALVQHNPRIITLNECRAKLSTPVAKSTLSEEMKMRSLQYRQAVRIPALSQLHITKGIEWCKRMRGQNWSKVFFTNEFSIWMNSGKIHICMDKEGQPINLPTFKLPAKLHIWGGISVMGKTNLKVFTENFNQERYKTVLNECLIQEANAFYGNQWVLQEDNSPIHTGNAAKAWKQEFVPHQID
;
A
#
# COMPACT_ATOMS: atom_id res chain seq x y z
N MET A 1 58.47 -8.90 -41.56
CA MET A 1 57.31 -9.44 -40.82
C MET A 1 56.13 -8.51 -41.07
N THR A 2 54.98 -9.03 -41.51
CA THR A 2 53.74 -8.24 -41.67
C THR A 2 53.28 -7.68 -40.32
N LYS A 3 52.70 -6.47 -40.27
CA LYS A 3 52.17 -5.87 -39.02
C LYS A 3 51.25 -6.83 -38.25
N ALA A 4 50.49 -7.68 -38.96
CA ALA A 4 49.63 -8.71 -38.37
C ALA A 4 50.40 -9.83 -37.64
N THR A 5 51.55 -10.25 -38.17
CA THR A 5 52.41 -11.30 -37.60
C THR A 5 53.07 -10.83 -36.30
N GLU A 6 53.46 -9.56 -36.24
CA GLU A 6 54.02 -8.96 -35.02
C GLU A 6 52.97 -8.85 -33.91
N ILE A 7 51.75 -8.41 -34.24
CA ILE A 7 50.61 -8.32 -33.31
C ILE A 7 50.20 -9.72 -32.82
N SER A 8 50.16 -10.70 -33.72
CA SER A 8 49.85 -12.10 -33.39
C SER A 8 50.84 -12.67 -32.38
N ARG A 9 52.15 -12.45 -32.59
CA ARG A 9 53.21 -12.92 -31.67
C ARG A 9 53.15 -12.22 -30.31
N ARG A 10 52.92 -10.91 -30.28
CA ARG A 10 52.85 -10.12 -29.04
C ARG A 10 51.64 -10.47 -28.17
N LEU A 11 50.49 -10.75 -28.78
CA LEU A 11 49.23 -11.00 -28.07
C LEU A 11 48.87 -12.49 -27.95
N ALA A 12 49.67 -13.39 -28.52
CA ALA A 12 49.39 -14.83 -28.62
C ALA A 12 48.01 -15.16 -29.23
N ILE A 13 47.56 -14.35 -30.20
CA ILE A 13 46.27 -14.53 -30.90
C ILE A 13 46.56 -15.08 -32.31
N PRO A 14 45.77 -16.04 -32.84
CA PRO A 14 45.96 -16.54 -34.20
C PRO A 14 45.99 -15.44 -35.26
N GLU A 15 46.97 -15.47 -36.16
CA GLU A 15 47.19 -14.43 -37.18
C GLU A 15 45.95 -14.15 -38.04
N ARG A 16 45.15 -15.19 -38.34
CA ARG A 16 43.84 -15.07 -39.03
C ARG A 16 42.87 -14.11 -38.34
N THR A 17 42.85 -14.10 -37.01
CA THR A 17 41.95 -13.24 -36.21
C THR A 17 42.43 -11.80 -36.27
N VAL A 18 43.75 -11.59 -36.20
CA VAL A 18 44.39 -10.28 -36.35
C VAL A 18 44.08 -9.69 -37.72
N TYR A 19 44.25 -10.47 -38.80
CA TYR A 19 43.86 -10.04 -40.14
C TYR A 19 42.38 -9.68 -40.25
N ARG A 20 41.48 -10.49 -39.67
CA ARG A 20 40.04 -10.20 -39.70
C ARG A 20 39.70 -8.88 -39.01
N VAL A 21 40.31 -8.59 -37.86
CA VAL A 21 40.08 -7.34 -37.12
C VAL A 21 40.67 -6.14 -37.87
N LEU A 22 41.91 -6.24 -38.35
CA LEU A 22 42.55 -5.18 -39.15
C LEU A 22 41.77 -4.86 -40.42
N LYS A 23 41.23 -5.88 -41.10
CA LYS A 23 40.35 -5.70 -42.25
C LYS A 23 39.04 -4.99 -41.87
N SER A 24 38.39 -5.38 -40.77
CA SER A 24 37.20 -4.68 -40.28
C SER A 24 37.47 -3.21 -39.93
N ILE A 25 38.64 -2.88 -39.37
CA ILE A 25 39.08 -1.50 -39.09
C ILE A 25 39.28 -0.73 -40.41
N SER A 26 39.98 -1.33 -41.38
CA SER A 26 40.21 -0.73 -42.70
C SER A 26 38.90 -0.46 -43.44
N ASP A 27 37.94 -1.39 -43.36
CA ASP A 27 36.61 -1.29 -43.94
C ASP A 27 35.67 -0.33 -43.17
N LYS A 28 36.16 0.34 -42.11
CA LYS A 28 35.38 1.19 -41.18
C LYS A 28 34.12 0.51 -40.61
N LYS A 29 34.16 -0.82 -40.43
CA LYS A 29 33.05 -1.60 -39.86
C LYS A 29 33.10 -1.52 -38.33
N SER A 30 31.94 -1.58 -37.68
CA SER A 30 31.88 -1.69 -36.22
C SER A 30 32.60 -2.97 -35.76
N LEU A 31 33.48 -2.82 -34.77
CA LEU A 31 34.13 -3.93 -34.09
C LEU A 31 33.25 -4.52 -32.98
N THR A 32 32.10 -3.91 -32.68
CA THR A 32 31.13 -4.48 -31.74
C THR A 32 30.58 -5.78 -32.32
N HIS A 33 30.27 -6.74 -31.43
CA HIS A 33 29.52 -7.92 -31.85
C HIS A 33 28.21 -7.51 -32.53
N LYS A 34 27.86 -8.22 -33.61
CA LYS A 34 26.56 -8.02 -34.25
C LYS A 34 25.45 -8.42 -33.27
N ASN A 35 24.43 -7.58 -33.17
CA ASN A 35 23.21 -7.91 -32.43
C ASN A 35 22.60 -9.19 -33.03
N GLY A 36 22.09 -10.09 -32.18
CA GLY A 36 21.43 -11.33 -32.61
C GLY A 36 22.27 -12.61 -32.54
N ALA A 37 23.48 -12.57 -31.97
CA ALA A 37 24.27 -13.78 -31.69
C ALA A 37 23.71 -14.64 -30.53
N GLY A 38 22.65 -14.18 -29.87
CA GLY A 38 22.00 -14.87 -28.75
C GLY A 38 20.89 -15.82 -29.18
N ARG A 39 20.40 -16.61 -28.22
CA ARG A 39 19.25 -17.50 -28.42
C ARG A 39 18.02 -16.70 -28.87
N PRO A 40 17.30 -17.14 -29.93
CA PRO A 40 16.04 -16.54 -30.33
C PRO A 40 15.04 -16.48 -29.17
N GLN A 41 14.30 -15.37 -29.07
CA GLN A 41 13.26 -15.22 -28.06
C GLN A 41 12.11 -16.18 -28.34
N ILE A 42 11.64 -16.88 -27.30
CA ILE A 42 10.56 -17.87 -27.40
C ILE A 42 9.20 -17.20 -27.57
N LEU A 43 9.00 -16.03 -26.96
CA LEU A 43 7.73 -15.29 -27.03
C LEU A 43 7.63 -14.49 -28.33
N HIS A 44 6.59 -14.77 -29.11
CA HIS A 44 6.28 -14.00 -30.31
C HIS A 44 5.59 -12.68 -29.99
N LYS A 45 5.50 -11.79 -30.99
CA LYS A 45 4.80 -10.50 -30.85
C LYS A 45 3.33 -10.68 -30.47
N SER A 46 2.67 -11.70 -31.02
CA SER A 46 1.30 -12.09 -30.67
C SER A 46 1.16 -12.46 -29.19
N ASP A 47 2.04 -13.32 -28.68
CA ASP A 47 2.05 -13.76 -27.28
C ASP A 47 2.22 -12.56 -26.34
N ARG A 48 3.13 -11.64 -26.69
CA ARG A 48 3.36 -10.40 -25.94
C ARG A 48 2.14 -9.50 -25.89
N ASN A 49 1.47 -9.32 -27.02
CA ASN A 49 0.26 -8.51 -27.09
C ASN A 49 -0.87 -9.14 -26.27
N MET A 50 -0.99 -10.48 -26.31
CA MET A 50 -1.93 -11.22 -25.47
C MET A 50 -1.64 -11.01 -23.97
N ILE A 51 -0.39 -11.14 -23.54
CA ILE A 51 0.01 -10.89 -22.14
C ILE A 51 -0.39 -9.47 -21.71
N MET A 52 -0.14 -8.47 -22.55
CA MET A 52 -0.50 -7.08 -22.23
C MET A 52 -2.01 -6.87 -22.13
N ALA A 53 -2.78 -7.40 -23.10
CA ALA A 53 -4.23 -7.30 -23.09
C ALA A 53 -4.82 -7.95 -21.83
N LEU A 54 -4.29 -9.11 -21.45
CA LEU A 54 -4.69 -9.77 -20.21
C LEU A 54 -4.44 -8.86 -19.01
N VAL A 55 -3.21 -8.38 -18.82
CA VAL A 55 -2.84 -7.54 -17.68
C VAL A 55 -3.68 -6.25 -17.62
N GLN A 56 -4.00 -5.64 -18.76
CA GLN A 56 -4.82 -4.43 -18.82
C GLN A 56 -6.29 -4.68 -18.47
N HIS A 57 -6.87 -5.78 -18.95
CA HIS A 57 -8.29 -6.06 -18.72
C HIS A 57 -8.59 -6.70 -17.37
N ASN A 58 -7.66 -7.49 -16.81
CA ASN A 58 -7.88 -8.24 -15.57
C ASN A 58 -6.67 -8.25 -14.62
N PRO A 59 -6.15 -7.09 -14.18
CA PRO A 59 -4.93 -6.99 -13.38
C PRO A 59 -5.00 -7.68 -12.01
N ARG A 60 -6.22 -7.96 -11.51
CA ARG A 60 -6.45 -8.57 -10.18
C ARG A 60 -6.23 -10.08 -10.13
N ILE A 61 -6.42 -10.78 -11.24
CA ILE A 61 -6.57 -12.25 -11.25
C ILE A 61 -5.32 -12.91 -11.84
N ILE A 62 -4.60 -12.19 -12.69
CA ILE A 62 -3.60 -12.80 -13.56
C ILE A 62 -2.38 -13.28 -12.78
N THR A 63 -2.26 -14.60 -12.72
CA THR A 63 -1.03 -15.29 -12.33
C THR A 63 -0.19 -15.65 -13.55
N LEU A 64 1.11 -15.92 -13.35
CA LEU A 64 1.97 -16.43 -14.44
C LEU A 64 1.45 -17.74 -15.03
N ASN A 65 0.73 -18.55 -14.24
CA ASN A 65 0.11 -19.79 -14.72
C ASN A 65 -1.03 -19.53 -15.70
N GLU A 66 -1.89 -18.56 -15.38
CA GLU A 66 -3.01 -18.19 -16.23
C GLU A 66 -2.54 -17.51 -17.52
N CYS A 67 -1.52 -16.64 -17.43
CA CYS A 67 -0.84 -16.14 -18.62
C CYS A 67 -0.36 -17.30 -19.49
N ARG A 68 0.36 -18.26 -18.89
CA ARG A 68 0.88 -19.42 -19.63
C ARG A 68 -0.23 -20.25 -20.28
N ALA A 69 -1.35 -20.47 -19.58
CA ALA A 69 -2.46 -21.26 -20.10
C ALA A 69 -3.16 -20.62 -21.31
N LYS A 70 -3.08 -19.29 -21.44
CA LYS A 70 -3.68 -18.53 -22.55
C LYS A 70 -2.77 -18.33 -23.75
N LEU A 71 -1.50 -18.71 -23.63
CA LEU A 71 -0.54 -18.65 -24.72
C LEU A 71 -0.57 -19.97 -25.50
N SER A 72 -0.54 -19.87 -26.82
CA SER A 72 -0.38 -21.05 -27.69
C SER A 72 1.04 -21.62 -27.61
N THR A 73 2.02 -20.78 -27.24
CA THR A 73 3.42 -21.16 -27.12
C THR A 73 3.72 -21.75 -25.73
N PRO A 74 4.28 -22.97 -25.63
CA PRO A 74 4.67 -23.54 -24.34
C PRO A 74 5.89 -22.78 -23.78
N VAL A 75 5.65 -21.97 -22.75
CA VAL A 75 6.69 -21.14 -22.13
C VAL A 75 6.86 -21.42 -20.64
N ALA A 76 8.10 -21.32 -20.15
CA ALA A 76 8.38 -21.39 -18.72
C ALA A 76 7.88 -20.13 -18.00
N LYS A 77 7.52 -20.26 -16.71
CA LYS A 77 7.11 -19.11 -15.88
C LYS A 77 8.21 -18.06 -15.74
N SER A 78 9.47 -18.50 -15.71
CA SER A 78 10.63 -17.61 -15.66
C SER A 78 10.69 -16.69 -16.87
N THR A 79 10.42 -17.21 -18.07
CA THR A 79 10.36 -16.42 -19.31
C THR A 79 9.25 -15.36 -19.25
N LEU A 80 8.08 -15.71 -18.73
CA LEU A 80 6.98 -14.76 -18.54
C LEU A 80 7.29 -13.70 -17.49
N SER A 81 7.91 -14.10 -16.38
CA SER A 81 8.35 -13.18 -15.32
C SER A 81 9.37 -12.18 -15.85
N GLU A 82 10.33 -12.63 -16.65
CA GLU A 82 11.34 -11.76 -17.24
C GLU A 82 10.74 -10.80 -18.28
N GLU A 83 9.81 -11.27 -19.12
CA GLU A 83 9.09 -10.40 -20.05
C GLU A 83 8.26 -9.34 -19.32
N MET A 84 7.59 -9.71 -18.22
CA MET A 84 6.87 -8.74 -17.37
C MET A 84 7.83 -7.70 -16.78
N LYS A 85 8.98 -8.12 -16.26
CA LYS A 85 10.01 -7.20 -15.72
C LYS A 85 10.58 -6.26 -16.78
N MET A 86 10.89 -6.77 -17.97
CA MET A 86 11.36 -5.95 -19.11
C MET A 86 10.35 -4.86 -19.50
N ARG A 87 9.07 -5.09 -19.22
CA ARG A 87 7.96 -4.14 -19.44
C ARG A 87 7.60 -3.31 -18.21
N SER A 88 8.41 -3.36 -17.17
CA SER A 88 8.16 -2.68 -15.89
C SER A 88 6.84 -3.07 -15.21
N LEU A 89 6.33 -4.28 -15.50
CA LEU A 89 5.17 -4.84 -14.82
C LEU A 89 5.62 -5.57 -13.56
N GLN A 90 4.99 -5.24 -12.44
CA GLN A 90 5.29 -5.82 -11.15
C GLN A 90 4.02 -6.25 -10.44
N TYR A 91 4.06 -7.44 -9.84
CA TYR A 91 3.00 -7.88 -8.94
C TYR A 91 3.08 -7.04 -7.67
N ARG A 92 1.99 -6.35 -7.33
CA ARG A 92 1.89 -5.53 -6.11
C ARG A 92 0.68 -5.97 -5.30
N GLN A 93 0.80 -5.84 -3.98
CA GLN A 93 -0.34 -6.04 -3.11
C GLN A 93 -1.39 -4.95 -3.39
N ALA A 94 -2.61 -5.35 -3.69
CA ALA A 94 -3.71 -4.41 -3.83
C ALA A 94 -4.01 -3.75 -2.48
N VAL A 95 -4.20 -2.42 -2.50
CA VAL A 95 -4.69 -1.68 -1.34
C VAL A 95 -6.15 -2.06 -1.12
N ARG A 96 -6.46 -2.61 0.06
CA ARG A 96 -7.84 -2.89 0.45
C ARG A 96 -8.49 -1.58 0.87
N ILE A 97 -9.58 -1.23 0.19
CA ILE A 97 -10.38 -0.05 0.49
C ILE A 97 -11.79 -0.54 0.81
N PRO A 98 -12.48 0.01 1.84
CA PRO A 98 -13.87 -0.33 2.11
C PRO A 98 -14.74 -0.13 0.87
N ALA A 99 -15.65 -1.08 0.62
CA ALA A 99 -16.61 -0.92 -0.46
C ALA A 99 -17.62 0.18 -0.07
N LEU A 100 -17.68 1.24 -0.87
CA LEU A 100 -18.65 2.33 -0.67
C LEU A 100 -19.89 2.07 -1.51
N SER A 101 -21.07 2.19 -0.89
CA SER A 101 -22.33 2.21 -1.62
C SER A 101 -22.48 3.53 -2.38
N GLN A 102 -23.32 3.56 -3.42
CA GLN A 102 -23.62 4.79 -4.14
C GLN A 102 -24.16 5.88 -3.18
N LEU A 103 -24.94 5.49 -2.17
CA LEU A 103 -25.45 6.39 -1.15
C LEU A 103 -24.33 7.01 -0.31
N HIS A 104 -23.34 6.23 0.12
CA HIS A 104 -22.19 6.76 0.86
C HIS A 104 -21.39 7.76 0.01
N ILE A 105 -21.20 7.46 -1.29
CA ILE A 105 -20.49 8.34 -2.22
C ILE A 105 -21.25 9.67 -2.37
N THR A 106 -22.55 9.63 -2.64
CA THR A 106 -23.37 10.83 -2.78
C THR A 106 -23.34 11.69 -1.52
N LYS A 107 -23.56 11.08 -0.35
CA LYS A 107 -23.49 11.79 0.94
C LYS A 107 -22.12 12.41 1.20
N GLY A 108 -21.05 11.69 0.90
CA GLY A 108 -19.68 12.21 1.04
C GLY A 108 -19.43 13.42 0.14
N ILE A 109 -19.90 13.39 -1.12
CA ILE A 109 -19.76 14.53 -2.05
C ILE A 109 -20.56 15.73 -1.55
N GLU A 110 -21.80 15.53 -1.08
CA GLU A 110 -22.65 16.59 -0.53
C GLU A 110 -22.02 17.22 0.71
N TRP A 111 -21.51 16.40 1.63
CA TRP A 111 -20.79 16.85 2.82
C TRP A 111 -19.55 17.68 2.44
N CYS A 112 -18.72 17.19 1.51
CA CYS A 112 -17.55 17.93 1.02
C CYS A 112 -17.94 19.28 0.40
N LYS A 113 -19.04 19.35 -0.35
CA LYS A 113 -19.54 20.61 -0.93
C LYS A 113 -19.97 21.59 0.17
N ARG A 114 -20.68 21.11 1.19
CA ARG A 114 -21.13 21.90 2.34
C ARG A 114 -19.94 22.46 3.14
N MET A 115 -18.88 21.66 3.31
CA MET A 115 -17.72 22.01 4.12
C MET A 115 -16.66 22.87 3.40
N ARG A 116 -16.86 23.27 2.13
CA ARG A 116 -15.87 24.06 1.37
C ARG A 116 -15.48 25.40 2.03
N GLY A 117 -16.43 26.04 2.71
CA GLY A 117 -16.20 27.31 3.42
C GLY A 117 -15.95 27.14 4.92
N GLN A 118 -15.86 25.91 5.42
CA GLN A 118 -15.72 25.65 6.85
C GLN A 118 -14.38 26.17 7.37
N ASN A 119 -14.42 26.89 8.49
CA ASN A 119 -13.20 27.29 9.18
C ASN A 119 -12.67 26.12 10.02
N TRP A 120 -11.69 25.40 9.49
CA TRP A 120 -11.06 24.26 10.15
C TRP A 120 -10.14 24.62 11.33
N SER A 121 -9.76 25.90 11.49
CA SER A 121 -8.85 26.32 12.57
C SER A 121 -9.45 26.18 13.97
N LYS A 122 -10.79 26.11 14.07
CA LYS A 122 -11.54 25.96 15.31
C LYS A 122 -12.12 24.55 15.50
N VAL A 123 -11.80 23.62 14.59
CA VAL A 123 -12.35 22.26 14.63
C VAL A 123 -11.45 21.38 15.49
N PHE A 124 -12.09 20.70 16.44
CA PHE A 124 -11.50 19.60 17.21
C PHE A 124 -11.97 18.29 16.60
N PHE A 125 -11.03 17.56 16.00
CA PHE A 125 -11.24 16.22 15.46
C PHE A 125 -11.03 15.22 16.58
N THR A 126 -12.03 14.40 16.87
CA THR A 126 -11.96 13.38 17.92
C THR A 126 -12.18 12.01 17.33
N ASN A 127 -11.46 11.00 17.84
CA ASN A 127 -11.62 9.64 17.38
C ASN A 127 -11.24 8.62 18.47
N GLU A 128 -11.84 7.45 18.37
CA GLU A 128 -11.47 6.26 19.12
C GLU A 128 -10.54 5.36 18.31
N PHE A 129 -9.61 4.70 18.99
CA PHE A 129 -8.94 3.55 18.42
C PHE A 129 -8.77 2.44 19.46
N SER A 130 -8.56 1.23 18.99
CA SER A 130 -8.37 0.08 19.85
C SER A 130 -7.10 -0.68 19.47
N ILE A 131 -6.33 -1.05 20.49
CA ILE A 131 -5.19 -1.93 20.36
C ILE A 131 -5.61 -3.31 20.86
N TRP A 132 -5.44 -4.31 20.00
CA TRP A 132 -5.64 -5.70 20.37
C TRP A 132 -4.30 -6.28 20.83
N MET A 133 -4.25 -6.75 22.06
CA MET A 133 -3.07 -7.40 22.61
C MET A 133 -2.91 -8.78 21.94
N ASN A 134 -1.68 -9.18 21.66
CA ASN A 134 -1.35 -10.47 21.05
C ASN A 134 -1.99 -10.74 19.67
N SER A 135 -2.30 -9.70 18.89
CA SER A 135 -2.84 -9.84 17.53
C SER A 135 -1.77 -10.06 16.44
N GLY A 136 -0.50 -10.17 16.82
CA GLY A 136 0.63 -10.34 15.91
C GLY A 136 0.79 -11.79 15.44
N LYS A 137 1.41 -11.98 14.26
CA LYS A 137 1.86 -13.31 13.85
C LYS A 137 3.01 -13.75 14.75
N ILE A 138 2.85 -14.90 15.40
CA ILE A 138 3.93 -15.52 16.15
C ILE A 138 4.77 -16.32 15.16
N HIS A 139 6.02 -15.92 14.99
CA HIS A 139 6.99 -16.66 14.20
C HIS A 139 7.76 -17.61 15.12
N ILE A 140 7.71 -18.90 14.80
CA ILE A 140 8.42 -19.95 15.54
C ILE A 140 9.48 -20.52 14.61
N CYS A 141 10.70 -20.69 15.12
CA CYS A 141 11.76 -21.44 14.44
C CYS A 141 11.67 -22.90 14.89
N MET A 142 11.55 -23.83 13.95
CA MET A 142 11.47 -25.28 14.23
C MET A 142 12.46 -26.04 13.33
N ASP A 143 12.90 -27.21 13.79
CA ASP A 143 13.60 -28.18 12.98
C ASP A 143 12.66 -28.74 11.88
N LYS A 144 13.25 -29.25 10.78
CA LYS A 144 12.47 -29.72 9.62
C LYS A 144 11.58 -30.93 9.94
N GLU A 145 11.94 -31.70 10.97
CA GLU A 145 11.22 -32.89 11.44
C GLU A 145 10.34 -32.61 12.68
N GLY A 146 10.30 -31.36 13.15
CA GLY A 146 9.58 -30.97 14.35
C GLY A 146 8.06 -31.06 14.24
N GLN A 147 7.42 -31.45 15.33
CA GLN A 147 5.96 -31.37 15.45
C GLN A 147 5.52 -29.91 15.61
N PRO A 148 4.35 -29.53 15.06
CA PRO A 148 3.80 -28.18 15.24
C PRO A 148 3.61 -27.85 16.72
N ILE A 149 4.13 -26.70 17.16
CA ILE A 149 3.91 -26.21 18.53
C ILE A 149 2.50 -25.61 18.62
N ASN A 150 1.68 -26.17 19.51
CA ASN A 150 0.40 -25.61 19.90
C ASN A 150 0.62 -24.47 20.89
N LEU A 151 0.32 -23.24 20.49
CA LEU A 151 0.32 -22.10 21.40
C LEU A 151 -1.08 -21.91 21.98
N PRO A 152 -1.23 -21.82 23.32
CA PRO A 152 -2.53 -21.50 23.92
C PRO A 152 -2.95 -20.09 23.49
N THR A 153 -4.13 -19.98 22.88
CA THR A 153 -4.72 -18.72 22.45
C THR A 153 -5.98 -18.45 23.26
N PHE A 154 -6.13 -17.22 23.77
CA PHE A 154 -7.40 -16.77 24.34
C PHE A 154 -8.42 -16.54 23.23
N LYS A 155 -9.69 -16.93 23.46
CA LYS A 155 -10.79 -16.75 22.50
C LYS A 155 -11.02 -15.28 22.14
N LEU A 156 -10.79 -14.37 23.10
CA LEU A 156 -10.85 -12.93 22.91
C LEU A 156 -9.53 -12.33 23.42
N PRO A 157 -8.70 -11.76 22.53
CA PRO A 157 -7.51 -11.04 22.96
C PRO A 157 -7.89 -9.83 23.81
N ALA A 158 -7.07 -9.53 24.82
CA ALA A 158 -7.27 -8.32 25.62
C ALA A 158 -7.28 -7.08 24.71
N LYS A 159 -8.20 -6.16 24.97
CA LYS A 159 -8.44 -4.98 24.14
C LYS A 159 -8.26 -3.72 24.97
N LEU A 160 -7.43 -2.82 24.46
CA LEU A 160 -7.23 -1.50 25.04
C LEU A 160 -7.93 -0.47 24.16
N HIS A 161 -8.84 0.30 24.74
CA HIS A 161 -9.50 1.41 24.10
C HIS A 161 -8.78 2.70 24.42
N ILE A 162 -8.63 3.54 23.39
CA ILE A 162 -7.98 4.84 23.51
C ILE A 162 -8.88 5.87 22.81
N TRP A 163 -9.11 6.99 23.48
CA TRP A 163 -9.81 8.15 22.95
C TRP A 163 -8.87 9.35 22.95
N GLY A 164 -8.97 10.18 21.92
CA GLY A 164 -8.23 11.43 21.85
C GLY A 164 -8.80 12.42 20.83
N GLY A 165 -8.46 13.69 21.02
CA GLY A 165 -8.79 14.77 20.11
C GLY A 165 -7.57 15.58 19.67
N ILE A 166 -7.63 16.15 18.48
CA ILE A 166 -6.63 17.05 17.91
C ILE A 166 -7.29 18.26 17.26
N SER A 167 -6.60 19.39 17.29
CA SER A 167 -6.96 20.63 16.62
C SER A 167 -5.69 21.32 16.13
N VAL A 168 -5.85 22.46 15.45
CA VAL A 168 -4.69 23.27 15.01
C VAL A 168 -3.88 23.79 16.21
N MET A 169 -4.52 24.05 17.35
CA MET A 169 -3.84 24.59 18.54
C MET A 169 -3.13 23.51 19.36
N GLY A 170 -3.57 22.26 19.26
CA GLY A 170 -2.99 21.19 20.06
C GLY A 170 -3.88 19.95 20.14
N LYS A 171 -3.52 19.06 21.07
CA LYS A 171 -4.19 17.78 21.30
C LYS A 171 -4.73 17.70 22.72
N THR A 172 -5.77 16.88 22.91
CA THR A 172 -6.23 16.53 24.25
C THR A 172 -5.27 15.56 24.93
N ASN A 173 -5.47 15.34 26.22
CA ASN A 173 -4.97 14.14 26.88
C ASN A 173 -5.63 12.90 26.26
N LEU A 174 -4.86 11.81 26.18
CA LEU A 174 -5.38 10.52 25.72
C LEU A 174 -6.06 9.82 26.89
N LYS A 175 -7.32 9.42 26.71
CA LYS A 175 -8.01 8.56 27.67
C LYS A 175 -7.82 7.11 27.29
N VAL A 176 -7.27 6.32 28.21
CA VAL A 176 -7.05 4.88 28.04
C VAL A 176 -7.97 4.11 28.98
N PHE A 177 -8.66 3.09 28.47
CA PHE A 177 -9.57 2.26 29.25
C PHE A 177 -9.71 0.86 28.62
N THR A 178 -10.17 -0.12 29.40
CA THR A 178 -10.31 -1.53 28.95
C THR A 178 -11.76 -1.97 28.81
N GLU A 179 -12.68 -1.21 29.39
CA GLU A 179 -14.10 -1.50 29.39
C GLU A 179 -14.77 -1.08 28.08
N ASN A 180 -16.00 -1.54 27.90
CA ASN A 180 -16.79 -1.18 26.72
C ASN A 180 -17.02 0.33 26.65
N PHE A 181 -16.79 0.90 25.47
CA PHE A 181 -17.14 2.29 25.19
C PHE A 181 -18.64 2.39 24.91
N ASN A 182 -19.37 3.04 25.82
CA ASN A 182 -20.80 3.26 25.74
C ASN A 182 -21.12 4.76 25.89
N GLN A 183 -22.39 5.14 25.80
CA GLN A 183 -22.81 6.55 25.82
C GLN A 183 -22.48 7.26 27.14
N GLU A 184 -22.60 6.57 28.28
CA GLU A 184 -22.24 7.14 29.59
C GLU A 184 -20.75 7.45 29.64
N ARG A 185 -19.92 6.49 29.27
CA ARG A 185 -18.47 6.66 29.22
C ARG A 185 -18.05 7.72 28.20
N TYR A 186 -18.71 7.77 27.05
CA TYR A 186 -18.47 8.81 26.04
C TYR A 186 -18.65 10.21 26.64
N LYS A 187 -19.76 10.46 27.36
CA LYS A 187 -19.98 11.75 28.05
C LYS A 187 -18.89 12.04 29.08
N THR A 188 -18.52 11.04 29.89
CA THR A 188 -17.43 11.16 30.87
C THR A 188 -16.11 11.55 30.19
N VAL A 189 -15.75 10.87 29.10
CA VAL A 189 -14.51 11.12 28.38
C VAL A 189 -14.50 12.51 27.75
N LEU A 190 -15.60 12.94 27.12
CA LEU A 190 -15.69 14.31 26.59
C LEU A 190 -15.54 15.35 27.70
N ASN A 191 -16.22 15.16 28.81
CA ASN A 191 -16.15 16.09 29.94
C ASN A 191 -14.72 16.20 30.51
N GLU A 192 -14.06 15.06 30.71
CA GLU A 192 -12.73 15.00 31.31
C GLU A 192 -11.61 15.43 30.37
N CYS A 193 -11.71 15.12 29.07
CA CYS A 193 -10.60 15.22 28.14
C CYS A 193 -10.79 16.28 27.05
N LEU A 194 -12.03 16.61 26.68
CA LEU A 194 -12.30 17.55 25.58
C LEU A 194 -12.67 18.93 26.08
N ILE A 195 -13.71 19.04 26.91
CA ILE A 195 -14.36 20.33 27.21
C ILE A 195 -13.37 21.34 27.79
N GLN A 196 -12.60 20.92 28.79
CA GLN A 196 -11.63 21.81 29.44
C GLN A 196 -10.53 22.28 28.47
N GLU A 197 -9.95 21.36 27.70
CA GLU A 197 -8.88 21.65 26.73
C GLU A 197 -9.40 22.53 25.57
N ALA A 198 -10.56 22.19 25.02
CA ALA A 198 -11.15 22.93 23.91
C ALA A 198 -11.55 24.36 24.32
N ASN A 199 -12.09 24.52 25.53
CA ASN A 199 -12.39 25.84 26.10
C ASN A 199 -11.11 26.62 26.42
N ALA A 200 -10.04 25.96 26.86
CA ALA A 200 -8.75 26.62 27.08
C ALA A 200 -8.13 27.14 25.78
N PHE A 201 -8.24 26.40 24.67
CA PHE A 201 -7.70 26.81 23.38
C PHE A 201 -8.56 27.84 22.63
N TYR A 202 -9.90 27.71 22.72
CA TYR A 202 -10.81 28.41 21.82
C TYR A 202 -11.99 29.10 22.51
N GLY A 203 -12.06 29.10 23.85
CA GLY A 203 -13.23 29.54 24.59
C GLY A 203 -14.47 28.76 24.15
N ASN A 204 -15.62 29.42 23.97
CA ASN A 204 -16.85 28.76 23.50
C ASN A 204 -17.01 28.79 21.96
N GLN A 205 -15.92 28.89 21.20
CA GLN A 205 -15.97 29.04 19.73
C GLN A 205 -15.47 27.83 18.96
N TRP A 206 -15.12 26.73 19.63
CA TRP A 206 -14.69 25.51 18.95
C TRP A 206 -15.88 24.75 18.36
N VAL A 207 -15.53 23.85 17.43
CA VAL A 207 -16.46 22.97 16.72
C VAL A 207 -16.01 21.53 16.94
N LEU A 208 -16.90 20.67 17.41
CA LEU A 208 -16.65 19.23 17.50
C LEU A 208 -16.82 18.56 16.13
N GLN A 209 -15.86 17.74 15.73
CA GLN A 209 -15.99 16.79 14.63
C GLN A 209 -15.71 15.36 15.14
N GLU A 210 -16.65 14.45 14.88
CA GLU A 210 -16.58 13.04 15.25
C GLU A 210 -17.34 12.18 14.23
N ASP A 211 -17.21 10.86 14.31
CA ASP A 211 -17.93 9.96 13.40
C ASP A 211 -19.41 9.79 13.79
N ASN A 212 -20.19 9.19 12.88
CA ASN A 212 -21.61 8.90 13.09
C ASN A 212 -21.84 7.57 13.84
N SER A 213 -20.95 7.20 14.77
CA SER A 213 -21.12 6.01 15.61
C SER A 213 -22.42 6.10 16.43
N PRO A 214 -23.14 4.97 16.64
CA PRO A 214 -24.33 4.94 17.49
C PRO A 214 -24.12 5.46 18.92
N ILE A 215 -22.87 5.42 19.41
CA ILE A 215 -22.49 5.98 20.70
C ILE A 215 -22.61 7.52 20.68
N HIS A 216 -22.26 8.15 19.57
CA HIS A 216 -22.24 9.61 19.43
C HIS A 216 -23.61 10.16 19.00
N THR A 217 -24.39 9.35 18.29
CA THR A 217 -25.66 9.78 17.69
C THR A 217 -26.90 9.42 18.49
N GLY A 218 -26.77 8.71 19.62
CA GLY A 218 -27.91 8.37 20.47
C GLY A 218 -28.43 9.55 21.29
N ASN A 219 -29.65 9.40 21.81
CA ASN A 219 -30.39 10.50 22.43
C ASN A 219 -29.65 11.11 23.63
N ALA A 220 -29.06 10.28 24.50
CA ALA A 220 -28.32 10.76 25.66
C ALA A 220 -27.06 11.56 25.26
N ALA A 221 -26.32 11.11 24.24
CA ALA A 221 -25.15 11.81 23.72
C ALA A 221 -25.54 13.13 23.03
N LYS A 222 -26.62 13.14 22.24
CA LYS A 222 -27.14 14.35 21.60
C LYS A 222 -27.59 15.40 22.61
N ALA A 223 -28.36 15.01 23.62
CA ALA A 223 -28.81 15.91 24.68
C ALA A 223 -27.62 16.51 25.44
N TRP A 224 -26.64 15.69 25.79
CA TRP A 224 -25.42 16.15 26.45
C TRP A 224 -24.64 17.14 25.57
N LYS A 225 -24.46 16.86 24.28
CA LYS A 225 -23.76 17.78 23.36
C LYS A 225 -24.47 19.12 23.21
N GLN A 226 -25.81 19.14 23.19
CA GLN A 226 -26.56 20.40 23.13
C GLN A 226 -26.31 21.31 24.33
N GLU A 227 -25.98 20.74 25.49
CA GLU A 227 -25.70 21.49 26.72
C GLU A 227 -24.24 21.97 26.79
N PHE A 228 -23.28 21.15 26.36
CA PHE A 228 -21.84 21.40 26.63
C PHE A 228 -20.99 21.68 25.39
N VAL A 229 -21.44 21.33 24.19
CA VAL A 229 -20.66 21.50 22.95
C VAL A 229 -21.18 22.73 22.19
N PRO A 230 -20.35 23.77 21.99
CA PRO A 230 -20.83 25.02 21.38
C PRO A 230 -21.31 24.86 19.93
N HIS A 231 -20.56 24.10 19.13
CA HIS A 231 -20.88 23.84 17.73
C HIS A 231 -20.44 22.42 17.37
N GLN A 232 -21.18 21.76 16.50
CA GLN A 232 -20.85 20.41 16.03
C GLN A 232 -20.98 20.34 14.51
N ILE A 233 -20.06 19.62 13.87
CA ILE A 233 -20.18 19.18 12.49
C ILE A 233 -20.14 17.64 12.45
N ASP A 234 -20.91 17.10 11.53
CA ASP A 234 -21.05 15.67 11.22
C ASP A 234 -19.90 15.11 10.37
#